data_AF-A0A0G0SNM6-F1
#
_entry.id   AF-A0A0G0SNM6-F1
#
_cell.length_a   1.000
_cell.length_b   1.000
_cell.length_c   1.000
_cell.angle_alpha   90.00
_cell.angle_beta   90.00
_cell.angle_gamma   90.00
#
_symmetry.space_group_name_H-M   'P 1'
#
loop_
_entity.id
_entity.type
_entity.pdbx_description
1 polymer ?
#
loop_
_entity_poly.entity_id
_entity_poly.type
_entity_poly.pdbx_seq_one_letter_code
_entity_poly.pdbx_strand_id
1 'polypeptide(L)'
;MKIDTWENNFKKIDQIEGLLVPGQEKVLYDAAASLKKGSTIVEIGSFKGRSAACFGLGRRDKSIKIYAIDTFAGNNKDFVRGVQFKNKQFRTDFERNMQRLKLENVIPVPGYSSEVGKTWRKKIDLLFIDGSHIYEDVKADLELFFPWVKPGGLVLFHDVDPVFPGVYKVWHEMAKGQLSHLSSWHTLYFGRKPESHEVFVVLPVHNRLEYTKKCLTSFEKQTYKNFEVIVVDDGSTDGTAEYMKEKYLWTLIPGNGNWWWTKSVNRGIKEALKRARKGDFVLTMNNDCFVKSDYLTNIVKASQENKRAIVGSLILDADDPNHVIDAGVKIVWQKNLIYGVADKIAKNAQFYRDRGIIKDIDTLPGKGTLIPVEVFEKIGNFNYRRLPHYIADYEFFCRAKRNGFKLIVSNKARNYNFAKQTGSEHLVGRTASYKEVFNLLFGRRSKLNIIDYTNFLLLACPKKYLLPNLNRTLQRFMAYFWMLYPLHYLPEYIYKFRLFFHKTGIKIRQSSYLVIIRLWLHRTKIKLEQYLLNV
;
A
#
# COMPACT_ATOMS: atom_id res chain seq x y z
N MET A 1 -10.13 2.64 43.98
CA MET A 1 -11.00 3.75 43.54
C MET A 1 -12.30 3.14 43.03
N LYS A 2 -13.45 3.45 43.64
CA LYS A 2 -14.75 3.07 43.07
C LYS A 2 -14.87 3.76 41.69
N ILE A 3 -15.11 2.99 40.63
CA ILE A 3 -15.43 3.53 39.31
C ILE A 3 -16.81 4.17 39.46
N ASP A 4 -16.89 5.50 39.42
CA ASP A 4 -18.17 6.23 39.43
C ASP A 4 -18.97 5.76 38.21
N THR A 5 -20.14 5.15 38.43
CA THR A 5 -21.02 4.68 37.33
C THR A 5 -21.57 5.86 36.53
N TRP A 6 -22.03 5.59 35.30
CA TRP A 6 -22.68 6.59 34.45
C TRP A 6 -23.82 7.29 35.20
N GLU A 7 -24.68 6.55 35.89
CA GLU A 7 -25.86 7.07 36.59
C GLU A 7 -25.47 8.09 37.68
N ASN A 8 -24.37 7.82 38.40
CA ASN A 8 -23.86 8.71 39.44
C ASN A 8 -23.22 9.97 38.84
N ASN A 9 -22.56 9.86 37.69
CA ASN A 9 -22.00 11.02 37.00
C ASN A 9 -23.09 11.85 36.32
N PHE A 10 -24.11 11.21 35.74
CA PHE A 10 -25.24 11.87 35.10
C PHE A 10 -26.00 12.76 36.09
N LYS A 11 -26.29 12.28 37.30
CA LYS A 11 -26.90 13.11 38.36
C LYS A 11 -26.12 14.40 38.66
N LYS A 12 -24.79 14.37 38.53
CA LYS A 12 -23.92 15.55 38.75
C LYS A 12 -23.92 16.48 37.53
N ILE A 13 -23.95 15.91 36.32
CA ILE A 13 -24.00 16.63 35.03
C ILE A 13 -25.36 17.32 34.87
N ASP A 14 -26.46 16.65 35.19
CA ASP A 14 -27.82 17.15 35.02
C ASP A 14 -28.14 18.37 35.90
N GLN A 15 -27.38 18.56 36.98
CA GLN A 15 -27.42 19.77 37.81
C GLN A 15 -26.78 20.99 37.14
N ILE A 16 -26.08 20.81 36.01
CA ILE A 16 -25.49 21.90 35.23
C ILE A 16 -26.50 22.31 34.16
N GLU A 17 -26.97 23.55 34.25
CA GLU A 17 -27.82 24.16 33.24
C GLU A 17 -27.11 24.14 31.86
N GLY A 18 -27.83 23.68 30.84
CA GLY A 18 -27.32 23.54 29.48
C GLY A 18 -28.43 23.09 28.54
N LEU A 19 -28.14 23.07 27.23
CA LEU A 19 -29.14 22.84 26.17
C LEU A 19 -29.09 21.44 25.56
N LEU A 20 -28.23 20.54 26.09
CA LEU A 20 -28.19 19.14 25.66
C LEU A 20 -29.53 18.45 25.97
N VAL A 21 -30.03 17.67 25.02
CA VAL A 21 -31.22 16.85 25.20
C VAL A 21 -30.86 15.47 25.77
N PRO A 22 -31.79 14.80 26.49
CA PRO A 22 -31.50 13.54 27.17
C PRO A 22 -30.84 12.48 26.27
N GLY A 23 -29.68 12.01 26.70
CA GLY A 23 -28.92 10.95 26.04
C GLY A 23 -27.73 11.47 25.25
N GLN A 24 -27.72 12.74 24.82
CA GLN A 24 -26.53 13.35 24.21
C GLN A 24 -25.37 13.39 25.21
N GLU A 25 -25.65 13.63 26.49
CA GLU A 25 -24.63 13.64 27.55
C GLU A 25 -23.91 12.30 27.64
N LYS A 26 -24.65 11.20 27.44
CA LYS A 26 -24.08 9.86 27.45
C LYS A 26 -23.15 9.65 26.27
N VAL A 27 -23.52 10.12 25.09
CA VAL A 27 -22.67 10.04 23.89
C VAL A 27 -21.37 10.82 24.10
N LEU A 28 -21.44 12.05 24.63
CA LEU A 28 -20.25 12.86 24.92
C LEU A 28 -19.37 12.21 26.01
N TYR A 29 -19.98 11.65 27.05
CA TYR A 29 -19.28 10.93 28.12
C TYR A 29 -18.54 9.70 27.58
N ASP A 30 -19.24 8.85 26.82
CA ASP A 30 -18.66 7.63 26.24
C ASP A 30 -17.57 7.96 25.21
N ALA A 31 -17.74 9.04 24.45
CA ALA A 31 -16.74 9.55 23.52
C ALA A 31 -15.42 9.88 24.23
N ALA A 32 -15.47 10.64 25.33
CA ALA A 32 -14.28 10.92 26.13
C ALA A 32 -13.72 9.67 26.84
N ALA A 33 -14.59 8.80 27.36
CA ALA A 33 -14.19 7.56 28.03
C ALA A 33 -13.38 6.62 27.11
N SER A 34 -13.66 6.68 25.80
CA SER A 34 -12.95 5.90 24.77
C SER A 34 -11.52 6.38 24.49
N LEU A 35 -11.13 7.57 24.97
CA LEU A 35 -9.83 8.17 24.67
C LEU A 35 -8.69 7.57 25.51
N LYS A 36 -7.48 7.62 24.93
CA LYS A 36 -6.25 7.17 25.60
C LYS A 36 -5.79 8.22 26.62
N LYS A 37 -4.91 7.81 27.55
CA LYS A 37 -4.24 8.76 28.45
C LYS A 37 -3.44 9.78 27.62
N GLY A 38 -3.35 11.02 28.08
CA GLY A 38 -2.67 12.10 27.37
C GLY A 38 -3.40 12.65 26.15
N SER A 39 -4.65 12.25 25.89
CA SER A 39 -5.44 12.77 24.77
C SER A 39 -5.87 14.22 25.00
N THR A 40 -6.06 14.95 23.90
CA THR A 40 -6.53 16.34 23.88
C THR A 40 -7.96 16.41 23.35
N ILE A 41 -8.84 17.07 24.08
CA ILE A 41 -10.21 17.39 23.68
C ILE A 41 -10.27 18.90 23.44
N VAL A 42 -10.90 19.32 22.34
CA VAL A 42 -11.25 20.71 22.07
C VAL A 42 -12.75 20.80 21.94
N GLU A 43 -13.35 21.66 22.75
CA GLU A 43 -14.77 21.98 22.78
C GLU A 43 -14.92 23.46 22.41
N ILE A 44 -15.76 23.74 21.44
CA ILE A 44 -16.12 25.10 21.01
C ILE A 44 -17.58 25.32 21.36
N GLY A 45 -17.86 26.33 22.18
CA GLY A 45 -19.17 26.55 22.79
C GLY A 45 -19.34 25.71 24.05
N SER A 46 -18.96 26.27 25.20
CA SER A 46 -18.93 25.56 26.47
C SER A 46 -20.01 26.04 27.44
N PHE A 47 -20.52 27.25 27.26
CA PHE A 47 -21.56 27.86 28.09
C PHE A 47 -21.26 27.72 29.59
N LYS A 48 -22.14 27.05 30.35
CA LYS A 48 -21.98 26.76 31.80
C LYS A 48 -21.31 25.41 32.09
N GLY A 49 -20.90 24.68 31.06
CA GLY A 49 -20.02 23.51 31.15
C GLY A 49 -20.72 22.16 31.24
N ARG A 50 -21.95 22.00 30.77
CA ARG A 50 -22.66 20.70 30.79
C ARG A 50 -21.94 19.65 29.92
N SER A 51 -21.60 20.01 28.69
CA SER A 51 -20.79 19.21 27.75
C SER A 51 -19.35 19.00 28.26
N ALA A 52 -18.68 20.06 28.71
CA ALA A 52 -17.36 19.98 29.36
C ALA A 52 -17.34 18.98 30.53
N ALA A 53 -18.39 18.96 31.35
CA ALA A 53 -18.55 18.00 32.44
C ALA A 53 -18.72 16.56 31.95
N CYS A 54 -19.45 16.34 30.84
CA CYS A 54 -19.55 15.02 30.20
C CYS A 54 -18.16 14.50 29.83
N PHE A 55 -17.34 15.33 29.16
CA PHE A 55 -15.99 14.95 28.77
C PHE A 55 -15.07 14.71 29.98
N GLY A 56 -15.09 15.64 30.95
CA GLY A 56 -14.24 15.57 32.14
C GLY A 56 -14.55 14.36 33.02
N LEU A 57 -15.83 14.03 33.23
CA LEU A 57 -16.26 12.86 34.00
C LEU A 57 -16.10 11.55 33.22
N GLY A 58 -16.25 11.58 31.89
CA GLY A 58 -15.96 10.44 31.02
C GLY A 58 -14.50 10.01 31.11
N ARG A 59 -13.59 10.97 31.33
CA ARG A 59 -12.16 10.68 31.46
C ARG A 59 -11.41 11.65 32.38
N ARG A 60 -11.47 11.36 33.69
CA ARG A 60 -10.87 12.14 34.78
C ARG A 60 -9.34 12.12 34.88
N ASP A 61 -8.64 11.48 33.93
CA ASP A 61 -7.18 11.39 33.98
C ASP A 61 -6.57 12.80 33.79
N LYS A 62 -5.72 13.25 34.73
CA LYS A 62 -5.10 14.59 34.71
C LYS A 62 -4.19 14.83 33.49
N SER A 63 -3.75 13.75 32.82
CA SER A 63 -2.98 13.83 31.57
C SER A 63 -3.84 14.23 30.38
N ILE A 64 -5.17 14.04 30.44
CA ILE A 64 -6.08 14.57 29.43
C ILE A 64 -6.21 16.08 29.62
N LYS A 65 -6.28 16.80 28.50
CA LYS A 65 -6.53 18.25 28.49
C LYS A 65 -7.77 18.53 27.66
N ILE A 66 -8.76 19.16 28.29
CA ILE A 66 -10.02 19.56 27.68
C ILE A 66 -9.99 21.08 27.58
N TYR A 67 -9.87 21.62 26.37
CA TYR A 67 -9.86 23.06 26.15
C TYR A 67 -11.28 23.50 25.78
N ALA A 68 -11.92 24.21 26.70
CA ALA A 68 -13.29 24.70 26.60
C ALA A 68 -13.26 26.15 26.09
N ILE A 69 -13.40 26.31 24.76
CA ILE A 69 -13.32 27.59 24.06
C ILE A 69 -14.71 28.21 24.03
N ASP A 70 -14.84 29.38 24.65
CA ASP A 70 -16.08 30.14 24.67
C ASP A 70 -15.77 31.62 24.95
N THR A 71 -16.61 32.54 24.47
CA THR A 71 -16.51 33.96 24.85
C THR A 71 -16.92 34.20 26.30
N PHE A 72 -17.79 33.32 26.83
CA PHE A 72 -18.50 33.43 28.10
C PHE A 72 -19.29 34.74 28.30
N ALA A 73 -19.48 35.51 27.23
CA ALA A 73 -20.23 36.77 27.25
C ALA A 73 -21.74 36.54 27.07
N GLY A 74 -22.12 35.37 26.53
CA GLY A 74 -23.47 35.05 26.08
C GLY A 74 -23.86 35.83 24.83
N ASN A 75 -24.65 35.22 23.96
CA ASN A 75 -25.12 35.87 22.74
C ASN A 75 -26.65 35.82 22.66
N ASN A 76 -27.31 36.97 22.55
CA ASN A 76 -28.77 37.03 22.41
C ASN A 76 -29.27 36.44 21.06
N LYS A 77 -28.38 36.23 20.08
CA LYS A 77 -28.73 35.73 18.74
C LYS A 77 -28.73 34.20 18.59
N ASP A 78 -28.02 33.48 19.45
CA ASP A 78 -27.86 32.02 19.33
C ASP A 78 -28.94 31.23 20.10
N PHE A 79 -29.60 31.87 21.06
CA PHE A 79 -30.69 31.25 21.80
C PHE A 79 -31.98 31.28 20.98
N VAL A 80 -32.59 30.12 20.77
CA VAL A 80 -33.92 29.96 20.17
C VAL A 80 -34.88 30.99 20.77
N ARG A 81 -35.69 31.65 19.93
CA ARG A 81 -36.69 32.66 20.32
C ARG A 81 -37.43 32.22 21.59
N GLY A 82 -37.11 32.84 22.73
CA GLY A 82 -37.83 32.65 23.99
C GLY A 82 -36.99 32.19 25.20
N VAL A 83 -35.76 31.69 25.02
CA VAL A 83 -34.91 31.32 26.17
C VAL A 83 -34.14 32.54 26.67
N GLN A 84 -34.57 33.11 27.81
CA GLN A 84 -33.87 34.20 28.49
C GLN A 84 -33.19 33.70 29.76
N PHE A 85 -31.86 33.78 29.81
CA PHE A 85 -31.09 33.49 31.02
C PHE A 85 -31.06 34.73 31.93
N LYS A 86 -31.61 34.60 33.14
CA LYS A 86 -31.72 35.69 34.13
C LYS A 86 -30.37 36.16 34.69
N ASN A 87 -29.35 35.29 34.67
CA ASN A 87 -28.01 35.58 35.23
C ASN A 87 -26.94 35.29 34.17
N LYS A 88 -26.27 36.35 33.69
CA LYS A 88 -25.29 36.30 32.58
C LYS A 88 -23.84 36.07 33.04
N GLN A 89 -23.63 35.56 34.25
CA GLN A 89 -22.29 35.22 34.78
C GLN A 89 -21.79 33.86 34.28
N PHE A 90 -21.83 33.62 32.96
CA PHE A 90 -21.59 32.30 32.37
C PHE A 90 -20.20 31.74 32.70
N ARG A 91 -19.16 32.58 32.68
CA ARG A 91 -17.80 32.18 33.08
C ARG A 91 -17.73 31.72 34.53
N THR A 92 -18.31 32.50 35.44
CA THR A 92 -18.30 32.19 36.88
C THR A 92 -19.08 30.91 37.16
N ASP A 93 -20.22 30.71 36.49
CA ASP A 93 -21.01 29.48 36.59
C ASP A 93 -20.22 28.27 36.06
N PHE A 94 -19.56 28.41 34.91
CA PHE A 94 -18.69 27.39 34.34
C PHE A 94 -17.57 26.98 35.31
N GLU A 95 -16.79 27.94 35.80
CA GLU A 95 -15.66 27.71 36.70
C GLU A 95 -16.13 27.06 38.02
N ARG A 96 -17.24 27.54 38.58
CA ARG A 96 -17.87 26.95 39.78
C ARG A 96 -18.29 25.50 39.55
N ASN A 97 -18.87 25.19 38.40
CA ASN A 97 -19.28 23.83 38.06
C ASN A 97 -18.07 22.91 37.90
N MET A 98 -17.02 23.33 37.20
CA MET A 98 -15.80 22.53 37.05
C MET A 98 -15.12 22.28 38.39
N GLN A 99 -15.05 23.29 39.27
CA GLN A 99 -14.51 23.18 40.62
C GLN A 99 -15.33 22.20 41.47
N ARG A 100 -16.66 22.33 41.47
CA ARG A 100 -17.59 21.45 42.18
C ARG A 100 -17.42 19.98 41.79
N LEU A 101 -17.16 19.73 40.51
CA LEU A 101 -16.94 18.38 39.97
C LEU A 101 -15.49 17.87 40.09
N LYS A 102 -14.58 18.72 40.57
CA LYS A 102 -13.12 18.46 40.68
C LYS A 102 -12.49 18.12 39.32
N LEU A 103 -12.88 18.84 38.27
CA LEU A 103 -12.42 18.64 36.89
C LEU A 103 -11.25 19.58 36.56
N GLU A 104 -10.08 19.32 37.16
CA GLU A 104 -8.85 20.10 36.92
C GLU A 104 -8.28 19.92 35.50
N ASN A 105 -8.76 18.93 34.76
CA ASN A 105 -8.37 18.66 33.37
C ASN A 105 -9.16 19.50 32.35
N VAL A 106 -10.18 20.25 32.79
CA VAL A 106 -10.94 21.19 31.97
C VAL A 106 -10.35 22.59 32.12
N ILE A 107 -9.92 23.16 30.99
CA ILE A 107 -9.22 24.43 30.89
C ILE A 107 -10.12 25.40 30.13
N PRO A 108 -10.69 26.43 30.79
CA PRO A 108 -11.44 27.46 30.08
C PRO A 108 -10.48 28.27 29.20
N VAL A 109 -10.88 28.54 27.97
CA VAL A 109 -10.16 29.37 27.00
C VAL A 109 -11.09 30.50 26.56
N PRO A 110 -11.08 31.64 27.28
CA PRO A 110 -11.97 32.77 26.96
C PRO A 110 -11.59 33.41 25.61
N GLY A 111 -12.54 33.50 24.69
CA GLY A 111 -12.38 34.21 23.42
C GLY A 111 -13.19 33.61 22.27
N TYR A 112 -13.16 34.28 21.13
CA TYR A 112 -13.74 33.76 19.90
C TYR A 112 -12.91 32.59 19.37
N SER A 113 -13.58 31.50 18.98
CA SER A 113 -12.95 30.33 18.37
C SER A 113 -12.18 30.68 17.09
N SER A 114 -12.63 31.67 16.33
CA SER A 114 -11.95 32.20 15.15
C SER A 114 -10.58 32.80 15.45
N GLU A 115 -10.37 33.39 16.63
CA GLU A 115 -9.06 33.94 17.04
C GLU A 115 -8.17 32.86 17.68
N VAL A 116 -8.76 32.00 18.52
CA VAL A 116 -8.03 30.88 19.13
C VAL A 116 -7.55 29.91 18.05
N GLY A 117 -8.38 29.60 17.07
CA GLY A 117 -8.08 28.68 15.96
C GLY A 117 -6.89 29.13 15.11
N LYS A 118 -6.75 30.43 14.83
CA LYS A 118 -5.61 31.00 14.09
C LYS A 118 -4.26 30.69 14.75
N THR A 119 -4.22 30.66 16.07
CA THR A 119 -3.00 30.43 16.87
C THR A 119 -2.89 28.99 17.37
N TRP A 120 -3.89 28.14 17.13
CA TRP A 120 -3.91 26.76 17.61
C TRP A 120 -2.83 25.89 16.94
N ARG A 121 -2.00 25.20 17.73
CA ARG A 121 -0.91 24.34 17.22
C ARG A 121 -0.87 22.94 17.84
N LYS A 122 -1.85 22.56 18.66
CA LYS A 122 -1.86 21.29 19.40
C LYS A 122 -2.66 20.23 18.66
N LYS A 123 -2.21 18.97 18.65
CA LYS A 123 -2.98 17.87 18.06
C LYS A 123 -4.22 17.54 18.90
N ILE A 124 -5.33 17.26 18.22
CA ILE A 124 -6.66 17.05 18.82
C ILE A 124 -7.08 15.59 18.63
N ASP A 125 -7.52 14.92 19.70
CA ASP A 125 -8.06 13.56 19.65
C ASP A 125 -9.59 13.55 19.54
N LEU A 126 -10.26 14.58 20.07
CA LEU A 126 -11.69 14.81 19.96
C LEU A 126 -11.96 16.32 19.76
N LEU A 127 -12.66 16.67 18.69
CA LEU A 127 -13.16 18.02 18.41
C LEU A 127 -14.68 18.03 18.52
N PHE A 128 -15.24 18.91 19.33
CA PHE A 128 -16.67 19.13 19.47
C PHE A 128 -17.01 20.59 19.12
N ILE A 129 -17.93 20.78 18.17
CA ILE A 129 -18.34 22.09 17.65
C ILE A 129 -19.82 22.31 18.02
N ASP A 130 -20.05 23.30 18.89
CA ASP A 130 -21.35 23.69 19.47
C ASP A 130 -21.35 25.20 19.83
N GLY A 131 -20.66 26.02 19.02
CA GLY A 131 -20.42 27.44 19.29
C GLY A 131 -21.52 28.36 18.74
N SER A 132 -21.38 28.76 17.48
CA SER A 132 -22.33 29.62 16.76
C SER A 132 -23.24 28.76 15.86
N HIS A 133 -24.43 29.25 15.55
CA HIS A 133 -25.32 28.63 14.55
C HIS A 133 -25.24 29.30 13.16
N ILE A 134 -24.36 30.29 13.01
CA ILE A 134 -24.09 31.00 11.75
C ILE A 134 -23.16 30.15 10.88
N TYR A 135 -23.49 29.99 9.61
CA TYR A 135 -22.76 29.12 8.67
C TYR A 135 -21.26 29.45 8.61
N GLU A 136 -20.92 30.73 8.48
CA GLU A 136 -19.55 31.22 8.34
C GLU A 136 -18.70 30.91 9.57
N ASP A 137 -19.29 31.02 10.77
CA ASP A 137 -18.61 30.74 12.03
C ASP A 137 -18.35 29.24 12.19
N VAL A 138 -19.37 28.40 11.99
CA VAL A 138 -19.26 26.94 12.08
C VAL A 138 -18.27 26.40 11.04
N LYS A 139 -18.29 26.97 9.84
CA LYS A 139 -17.32 26.66 8.78
C LYS A 139 -15.91 27.03 9.22
N ALA A 140 -15.70 28.22 9.77
CA ALA A 140 -14.40 28.66 10.26
C ALA A 140 -13.89 27.75 11.40
N ASP A 141 -14.75 27.33 12.32
CA ASP A 141 -14.41 26.38 13.39
C ASP A 141 -13.89 25.05 12.81
N LEU A 142 -14.61 24.49 11.83
CA LEU A 142 -14.17 23.27 11.15
C LEU A 142 -12.82 23.50 10.45
N GLU A 143 -12.69 24.56 9.65
CA GLU A 143 -11.48 24.83 8.86
C GLU A 143 -10.24 25.10 9.73
N LEU A 144 -10.39 25.79 10.87
CA LEU A 144 -9.28 26.13 11.75
C LEU A 144 -8.82 24.95 12.61
N PHE A 145 -9.76 24.12 13.10
CA PHE A 145 -9.42 23.05 14.06
C PHE A 145 -9.28 21.66 13.42
N PHE A 146 -10.02 21.35 12.34
CA PHE A 146 -9.96 20.02 11.69
C PHE A 146 -8.55 19.61 11.22
N PRO A 147 -7.68 20.50 10.70
CA PRO A 147 -6.30 20.15 10.35
C PRO A 147 -5.49 19.58 11.53
N TRP A 148 -5.82 20.01 12.76
CA TRP A 148 -5.16 19.58 13.99
C TRP A 148 -5.72 18.28 14.58
N VAL A 149 -6.92 17.86 14.16
CA VAL A 149 -7.48 16.56 14.52
C VAL A 149 -6.55 15.46 13.99
N LYS A 150 -6.16 14.53 14.87
CA LYS A 150 -5.32 13.40 14.53
C LYS A 150 -6.07 12.47 13.56
N PRO A 151 -5.38 11.76 12.65
CA PRO A 151 -5.96 10.62 11.97
C PRO A 151 -6.60 9.65 12.98
N GLY A 152 -7.82 9.20 12.71
CA GLY A 152 -8.66 8.41 13.63
C GLY A 152 -9.36 9.21 14.75
N GLY A 153 -9.03 10.50 14.91
CA GLY A 153 -9.63 11.40 15.91
C GLY A 153 -11.11 11.64 15.65
N LEU A 154 -11.87 11.88 16.72
CA LEU A 154 -13.33 12.04 16.67
C LEU A 154 -13.69 13.50 16.42
N VAL A 155 -14.69 13.73 15.57
CA VAL A 155 -15.25 15.07 15.29
C VAL A 155 -16.76 14.97 15.48
N LEU A 156 -17.31 15.85 16.31
CA LEU A 156 -18.71 15.90 16.67
C LEU A 156 -19.26 17.31 16.42
N PHE A 157 -20.49 17.38 15.94
CA PHE A 157 -21.29 18.59 15.76
C PHE A 157 -22.58 18.42 16.55
N HIS A 158 -22.91 19.41 17.36
CA HIS A 158 -24.22 19.51 17.99
C HIS A 158 -25.19 20.26 17.06
N ASP A 159 -26.51 20.14 17.28
CA ASP A 159 -27.52 20.91 16.54
C ASP A 159 -27.49 20.79 15.01
N VAL A 160 -27.11 19.63 14.49
CA VAL A 160 -27.27 19.29 13.07
C VAL A 160 -28.75 19.02 12.77
N ASP A 161 -29.50 20.11 12.59
CA ASP A 161 -30.94 20.12 12.33
C ASP A 161 -31.30 21.27 11.38
N PRO A 162 -32.27 21.12 10.45
CA PRO A 162 -32.73 22.20 9.59
C PRO A 162 -33.15 23.50 10.30
N VAL A 163 -33.54 23.44 11.58
CA VAL A 163 -33.82 24.61 12.43
C VAL A 163 -32.56 25.46 12.66
N PHE A 164 -31.37 24.86 12.61
CA PHE A 164 -30.06 25.50 12.71
C PHE A 164 -29.34 25.39 11.35
N PRO A 165 -29.76 26.19 10.33
CA PRO A 165 -29.36 25.97 8.95
C PRO A 165 -27.85 26.12 8.72
N GLY A 166 -27.13 26.90 9.52
CA GLY A 166 -25.68 27.05 9.41
C GLY A 166 -24.95 25.74 9.73
N VAL A 167 -25.26 25.15 10.88
CA VAL A 167 -24.67 23.86 11.30
C VAL A 167 -25.06 22.74 10.33
N TYR A 168 -26.34 22.65 9.99
CA TYR A 168 -26.86 21.63 9.08
C TYR A 168 -26.13 21.65 7.72
N LYS A 169 -25.95 22.84 7.13
CA LYS A 169 -25.22 22.99 5.87
C LYS A 169 -23.75 22.60 6.00
N VAL A 170 -23.02 23.08 7.01
CA VAL A 170 -21.60 22.72 7.17
C VAL A 170 -21.41 21.22 7.32
N TRP A 171 -22.29 20.55 8.08
CA TRP A 171 -22.25 19.10 8.20
C TRP A 171 -22.44 18.40 6.84
N HIS A 172 -23.49 18.77 6.12
CA HIS A 172 -23.88 18.08 4.89
C HIS A 172 -23.04 18.43 3.67
N GLU A 173 -22.49 19.64 3.59
CA GLU A 173 -21.68 20.12 2.47
C GLU A 173 -20.19 19.83 2.68
N MET A 174 -19.70 19.81 3.93
CA MET A 174 -18.26 19.77 4.21
C MET A 174 -17.84 18.64 5.15
N ALA A 175 -18.42 18.56 6.35
CA ALA A 175 -17.88 17.69 7.40
C ALA A 175 -18.05 16.20 7.07
N LYS A 176 -19.26 15.77 6.68
CA LYS A 176 -19.56 14.35 6.44
C LYS A 176 -18.68 13.71 5.36
N GLY A 177 -18.26 14.49 4.36
CA GLY A 177 -17.41 14.03 3.26
C GLY A 177 -15.94 13.85 3.65
N GLN A 178 -15.52 14.47 4.75
CA GLN A 178 -14.15 14.40 5.29
C GLN A 178 -14.01 13.37 6.42
N LEU A 179 -15.10 12.71 6.80
CA LEU A 179 -15.17 11.80 7.94
C LEU A 179 -15.49 10.37 7.49
N SER A 180 -15.16 9.43 8.36
CA SER A 180 -15.46 8.00 8.26
C SER A 180 -16.21 7.54 9.50
N HIS A 181 -16.85 6.36 9.46
CA HIS A 181 -17.61 5.83 10.60
C HIS A 181 -18.66 6.83 11.14
N LEU A 182 -19.43 7.42 10.22
CA LEU A 182 -20.48 8.38 10.55
C LEU A 182 -21.56 7.72 11.42
N SER A 183 -22.03 8.45 12.43
CA SER A 183 -23.14 8.08 13.30
C SER A 183 -23.80 9.35 13.85
N SER A 184 -24.98 9.21 14.44
CA SER A 184 -25.67 10.31 15.11
C SER A 184 -26.50 9.82 16.30
N TRP A 185 -26.83 10.75 17.18
CA TRP A 185 -27.85 10.59 18.21
C TRP A 185 -28.62 11.90 18.33
N HIS A 186 -29.91 11.88 17.96
CA HIS A 186 -30.70 13.11 17.86
C HIS A 186 -30.02 14.12 16.90
N THR A 187 -29.83 15.38 17.32
CA THR A 187 -29.11 16.41 16.55
C THR A 187 -27.58 16.35 16.72
N LEU A 188 -27.04 15.42 17.50
CA LEU A 188 -25.60 15.23 17.68
C LEU A 188 -25.06 14.27 16.60
N TYR A 189 -24.30 14.79 15.64
CA TYR A 189 -23.72 14.02 14.55
C TYR A 189 -22.20 13.93 14.71
N PHE A 190 -21.62 12.77 14.38
CA PHE A 190 -20.20 12.56 14.58
C PHE A 190 -19.59 11.55 13.63
N GLY A 191 -18.28 11.61 13.49
CA GLY A 191 -17.48 10.68 12.72
C GLY A 191 -16.00 10.78 13.09
N ARG A 192 -15.18 9.92 12.49
CA ARG A 192 -13.73 9.91 12.68
C ARG A 192 -13.00 10.48 11.47
N LYS A 193 -12.01 11.32 11.71
CA LYS A 193 -11.07 11.72 10.67
C LYS A 193 -10.39 10.46 10.12
N PRO A 194 -10.43 10.20 8.80
CA PRO A 194 -9.84 9.01 8.22
C PRO A 194 -8.36 8.84 8.61
N GLU A 195 -7.91 7.60 8.77
CA GLU A 195 -6.49 7.32 8.96
C GLU A 195 -5.70 7.70 7.69
N SER A 196 -4.86 8.73 7.79
CA SER A 196 -3.92 9.14 6.75
C SER A 196 -2.68 8.27 6.86
N HIS A 197 -2.64 7.24 6.03
CA HIS A 197 -1.49 6.34 5.92
C HIS A 197 -0.50 6.93 4.93
N GLU A 198 0.78 6.91 5.25
CA GLU A 198 1.80 7.39 4.32
C GLU A 198 2.11 6.30 3.30
N VAL A 199 2.25 6.69 2.04
CA VAL A 199 2.72 5.78 0.98
C VAL A 199 4.12 6.21 0.55
N PHE A 200 5.09 5.32 0.75
CA PHE A 200 6.45 5.51 0.25
C PHE A 200 6.58 4.81 -1.11
N VAL A 201 6.61 5.59 -2.19
CA VAL A 201 6.79 5.07 -3.55
C VAL A 201 8.28 4.86 -3.80
N VAL A 202 8.74 3.62 -3.81
CA VAL A 202 10.14 3.27 -4.07
C VAL A 202 10.34 3.04 -5.55
N LEU A 203 11.13 3.93 -6.18
CA LEU A 203 11.36 3.98 -7.62
C LEU A 203 12.86 3.78 -7.93
N PRO A 204 13.32 2.58 -8.30
CA PRO A 204 14.67 2.35 -8.79
C PRO A 204 14.79 2.89 -10.23
N VAL A 205 15.87 3.60 -10.51
CA VAL A 205 16.13 4.23 -11.81
C VAL A 205 17.57 3.95 -12.24
N HIS A 206 17.75 3.71 -13.54
CA HIS A 206 19.05 3.66 -14.19
C HIS A 206 18.87 4.06 -15.66
N ASN A 207 19.21 5.30 -15.98
CA ASN A 207 18.93 5.98 -17.23
C ASN A 207 17.42 6.04 -17.56
N ARG A 208 17.10 6.35 -18.82
CA ARG A 208 15.76 6.50 -19.39
C ARG A 208 15.01 7.71 -18.83
N LEU A 209 15.71 8.84 -18.74
CA LEU A 209 15.19 10.11 -18.22
C LEU A 209 13.76 10.44 -18.69
N GLU A 210 13.47 10.32 -19.99
CA GLU A 210 12.15 10.66 -20.53
C GLU A 210 11.01 9.78 -19.98
N TYR A 211 11.27 8.51 -19.68
CA TYR A 211 10.30 7.65 -19.02
C TYR A 211 10.18 7.98 -17.53
N THR A 212 11.31 8.24 -16.87
CA THR A 212 11.35 8.71 -15.48
C THR A 212 10.52 9.99 -15.30
N LYS A 213 10.67 10.98 -16.20
CA LYS A 213 9.85 12.21 -16.22
C LYS A 213 8.36 11.90 -16.26
N LYS A 214 7.93 11.04 -17.21
CA LYS A 214 6.52 10.64 -17.34
C LYS A 214 5.99 9.96 -16.08
N CYS A 215 6.79 9.08 -15.47
CA CYS A 215 6.45 8.38 -14.24
C CYS A 215 6.22 9.38 -13.09
N LEU A 216 7.19 10.27 -12.85
CA LEU A 216 7.15 11.24 -11.75
C LEU A 216 6.02 12.25 -11.90
N THR A 217 5.80 12.80 -13.11
CA THR A 217 4.66 13.67 -13.39
C THR A 217 3.32 12.98 -13.15
N SER A 218 3.23 11.67 -13.32
CA SER A 218 2.00 10.92 -13.01
C SER A 218 1.74 10.82 -11.50
N PHE A 219 2.80 10.83 -10.67
CA PHE A 219 2.71 10.89 -9.22
C PHE A 219 2.37 12.30 -8.70
N GLU A 220 2.88 13.36 -9.31
CA GLU A 220 2.48 14.75 -8.96
C GLU A 220 0.96 14.96 -9.05
N LYS A 221 0.33 14.29 -10.02
CA LYS A 221 -1.11 14.38 -10.30
C LYS A 221 -1.99 13.57 -9.34
N GLN A 222 -1.43 12.89 -8.34
CA GLN A 222 -2.22 12.04 -7.44
C GLN A 222 -3.17 12.86 -6.55
N THR A 223 -4.38 12.34 -6.38
CA THR A 223 -5.39 12.87 -5.47
C THR A 223 -5.11 12.49 -4.01
N TYR A 224 -4.50 11.32 -3.80
CA TYR A 224 -3.93 10.95 -2.50
C TYR A 224 -2.71 11.82 -2.23
N LYS A 225 -2.72 12.64 -1.17
CA LYS A 225 -1.64 13.62 -0.89
C LYS A 225 -0.60 13.15 0.12
N ASN A 226 -0.92 12.13 0.92
CA ASN A 226 -0.01 11.65 1.97
C ASN A 226 0.95 10.59 1.42
N PHE A 227 1.84 10.98 0.52
CA PHE A 227 2.84 10.09 -0.05
C PHE A 227 4.14 10.84 -0.35
N GLU A 228 5.21 10.07 -0.48
CA GLU A 228 6.51 10.54 -0.92
C GLU A 228 7.05 9.57 -1.97
N VAL A 229 7.77 10.09 -2.97
CA VAL A 229 8.55 9.25 -3.88
C VAL A 229 10.00 9.19 -3.39
N ILE A 230 10.55 7.99 -3.25
CA ILE A 230 11.96 7.74 -2.95
C ILE A 230 12.59 7.19 -4.22
N VAL A 231 13.34 8.05 -4.91
CA VAL A 231 14.04 7.70 -6.14
C VAL A 231 15.41 7.13 -5.79
N VAL A 232 15.69 5.93 -6.28
CA VAL A 232 17.01 5.27 -6.13
C VAL A 232 17.68 5.23 -7.49
N ASP A 233 18.48 6.25 -7.77
CA ASP A 233 19.23 6.37 -9.02
C ASP A 233 20.54 5.58 -8.91
N ASP A 234 20.57 4.39 -9.52
CA ASP A 234 21.74 3.51 -9.52
C ASP A 234 22.73 3.89 -10.62
N GLY A 235 23.27 5.10 -10.57
CA GLY A 235 24.36 5.55 -11.45
C GLY A 235 23.93 5.85 -12.88
N SER A 236 22.84 6.61 -13.07
CA SER A 236 22.46 7.13 -14.38
C SER A 236 23.50 8.10 -14.95
N THR A 237 23.63 8.11 -16.28
CA THR A 237 24.56 8.95 -17.04
C THR A 237 23.84 9.85 -18.05
N ASP A 238 22.51 9.91 -18.00
CA ASP A 238 21.66 10.61 -18.98
C ASP A 238 21.01 11.89 -18.43
N GLY A 239 21.55 12.44 -17.35
CA GLY A 239 21.03 13.65 -16.70
C GLY A 239 19.92 13.39 -15.67
N THR A 240 19.61 12.12 -15.36
CA THR A 240 18.52 11.79 -14.42
C THR A 240 18.76 12.31 -13.01
N ALA A 241 19.99 12.17 -12.47
CA ALA A 241 20.31 12.64 -11.13
C ALA A 241 20.14 14.16 -10.99
N GLU A 242 20.61 14.92 -11.99
CA GLU A 242 20.55 16.37 -12.06
C GLU A 242 19.09 16.83 -12.11
N TYR A 243 18.29 16.23 -13.01
CA TYR A 243 16.88 16.51 -13.14
C TYR A 243 16.11 16.28 -11.82
N MET A 244 16.42 15.20 -11.11
CA MET A 244 15.78 14.89 -9.82
C MET A 244 16.09 15.96 -8.77
N LYS A 245 17.35 16.37 -8.65
CA LYS A 245 17.78 17.38 -7.66
C LYS A 245 17.20 18.76 -7.94
N GLU A 246 17.05 19.12 -9.21
CA GLU A 246 16.54 20.42 -9.63
C GLU A 246 15.02 20.53 -9.43
N LYS A 247 14.29 19.49 -9.84
CA LYS A 247 12.82 19.56 -9.96
C LYS A 247 12.06 19.10 -8.72
N TYR A 248 12.64 18.23 -7.91
CA TYR A 248 11.91 17.55 -6.83
C TYR A 248 12.57 17.73 -5.47
N LEU A 249 11.74 17.96 -4.45
CA LEU A 249 12.14 17.86 -3.03
C LEU A 249 12.03 16.43 -2.47
N TRP A 250 11.79 15.46 -3.37
CA TRP A 250 11.69 14.05 -3.03
C TRP A 250 13.06 13.44 -2.71
N THR A 251 13.07 12.37 -1.90
CA THR A 251 14.31 11.71 -1.52
C THR A 251 14.99 11.08 -2.75
N LEU A 252 16.24 11.45 -2.99
CA LEU A 252 17.12 10.84 -4.00
C LEU A 252 18.25 10.06 -3.32
N ILE A 253 18.37 8.77 -3.65
CA ILE A 253 19.43 7.89 -3.15
C ILE A 253 20.35 7.52 -4.32
N PRO A 254 21.61 8.01 -4.32
CA PRO A 254 22.57 7.66 -5.37
C PRO A 254 23.14 6.25 -5.13
N GLY A 255 23.19 5.45 -6.19
CA GLY A 255 23.87 4.17 -6.28
C GLY A 255 25.18 4.26 -7.07
N ASN A 256 25.71 3.10 -7.45
CA ASN A 256 27.04 3.00 -8.07
C ASN A 256 27.03 2.28 -9.43
N GLY A 257 25.86 2.11 -10.04
CA GLY A 257 25.70 1.42 -11.33
C GLY A 257 25.62 -0.10 -11.23
N ASN A 258 25.77 -0.68 -10.03
CA ASN A 258 25.94 -2.13 -9.84
C ASN A 258 24.99 -2.71 -8.80
N TRP A 259 23.97 -1.97 -8.38
CA TRP A 259 23.02 -2.47 -7.39
C TRP A 259 21.99 -3.38 -8.04
N TRP A 260 21.64 -3.13 -9.30
CA TRP A 260 20.54 -3.81 -9.97
C TRP A 260 19.22 -3.60 -9.21
N TRP A 261 18.12 -4.04 -9.84
CA TRP A 261 16.77 -3.76 -9.35
C TRP A 261 16.58 -4.08 -7.86
N THR A 262 16.94 -5.30 -7.41
CA THR A 262 16.60 -5.75 -6.06
C THR A 262 17.32 -4.97 -4.97
N LYS A 263 18.60 -4.66 -5.16
CA LYS A 263 19.35 -3.89 -4.14
C LYS A 263 18.92 -2.43 -4.16
N SER A 264 18.62 -1.84 -5.33
CA SER A 264 18.09 -0.48 -5.42
C SER A 264 16.74 -0.36 -4.71
N VAL A 265 15.81 -1.27 -4.97
CA VAL A 265 14.52 -1.33 -4.25
C VAL A 265 14.74 -1.51 -2.74
N ASN A 266 15.63 -2.39 -2.32
CA ASN A 266 15.94 -2.56 -0.90
C ASN A 266 16.47 -1.30 -0.23
N ARG A 267 17.28 -0.49 -0.93
CA ARG A 267 17.81 0.78 -0.40
C ARG A 267 16.69 1.79 -0.19
N GLY A 268 15.79 1.92 -1.16
CA GLY A 268 14.62 2.79 -1.03
C GLY A 268 13.67 2.33 0.08
N ILE A 269 13.39 1.03 0.18
CA ILE A 269 12.58 0.47 1.27
C ILE A 269 13.24 0.72 2.62
N LYS A 270 14.55 0.51 2.74
CA LYS A 270 15.26 0.77 4.00
C LYS A 270 15.14 2.24 4.41
N GLU A 271 15.15 3.17 3.46
CA GLU A 271 14.93 4.58 3.74
C GLU A 271 13.49 4.88 4.17
N ALA A 272 12.49 4.32 3.47
CA ALA A 272 11.09 4.41 3.85
C ALA A 272 10.85 3.93 5.29
N LEU A 273 11.39 2.74 5.63
CA LEU A 273 11.18 2.11 6.94
C LEU A 273 11.80 2.86 8.11
N LYS A 274 12.73 3.79 7.90
CA LYS A 274 13.24 4.67 8.98
C LYS A 274 12.18 5.64 9.50
N ARG A 275 11.21 5.99 8.65
CA ARG A 275 10.22 7.04 8.88
C ARG A 275 8.80 6.51 8.92
N ALA A 276 8.58 5.35 8.31
CA ALA A 276 7.29 4.66 8.28
C ALA A 276 6.81 4.25 9.67
N ARG A 277 5.50 4.26 9.85
CA ARG A 277 4.81 3.77 11.04
C ARG A 277 3.96 2.56 10.69
N LYS A 278 3.57 1.81 11.71
CA LYS A 278 2.55 0.77 11.55
C LYS A 278 1.28 1.39 10.95
N GLY A 279 0.81 0.80 9.86
CA GLY A 279 -0.30 1.36 9.08
C GLY A 279 0.15 1.88 7.71
N ASP A 280 1.36 2.43 7.60
CA ASP A 280 1.86 2.99 6.36
C ASP A 280 2.16 1.88 5.33
N PHE A 281 2.45 2.30 4.09
CA PHE A 281 2.67 1.40 2.96
C PHE A 281 3.94 1.74 2.20
N VAL A 282 4.53 0.73 1.57
CA VAL A 282 5.53 0.90 0.53
C VAL A 282 4.94 0.47 -0.80
N LEU A 283 5.04 1.31 -1.82
CA LEU A 283 4.68 0.98 -3.20
C LEU A 283 5.97 0.76 -3.99
N THR A 284 6.24 -0.47 -4.44
CA THR A 284 7.34 -0.70 -5.39
C THR A 284 6.87 -0.35 -6.79
N MET A 285 7.65 0.44 -7.53
CA MET A 285 7.32 0.91 -8.88
C MET A 285 8.54 0.83 -9.79
N ASN A 286 8.35 0.85 -11.11
CA ASN A 286 9.43 1.00 -12.08
C ASN A 286 9.28 2.35 -12.82
N ASN A 287 10.37 2.87 -13.39
CA ASN A 287 10.36 4.16 -14.08
C ASN A 287 9.75 4.13 -15.50
N ASP A 288 9.52 2.94 -16.05
CA ASP A 288 8.88 2.71 -17.35
C ASP A 288 7.36 2.51 -17.23
N CYS A 289 6.77 3.14 -16.22
CA CYS A 289 5.36 3.07 -15.87
C CYS A 289 4.78 4.48 -15.64
N PHE A 290 3.48 4.65 -15.89
CA PHE A 290 2.73 5.81 -15.40
C PHE A 290 1.35 5.39 -14.89
N VAL A 291 0.76 6.23 -14.04
CA VAL A 291 -0.53 5.96 -13.38
C VAL A 291 -1.50 7.13 -13.51
N LYS A 292 -2.80 6.88 -13.33
CA LYS A 292 -3.83 7.95 -13.29
C LYS A 292 -3.91 8.61 -11.92
N SER A 293 -4.52 9.80 -11.84
CA SER A 293 -4.58 10.64 -10.63
C SER A 293 -5.29 10.00 -9.43
N ASP A 294 -6.11 8.99 -9.63
CA ASP A 294 -6.84 8.26 -8.60
C ASP A 294 -6.15 6.95 -8.15
N TYR A 295 -4.98 6.64 -8.73
CA TYR A 295 -4.29 5.37 -8.54
C TYR A 295 -3.94 5.07 -7.08
N LEU A 296 -3.25 6.01 -6.38
CA LEU A 296 -2.86 5.82 -4.99
C LEU A 296 -4.07 5.65 -4.07
N THR A 297 -5.12 6.45 -4.28
CA THR A 297 -6.39 6.34 -3.56
C THR A 297 -6.99 4.94 -3.74
N ASN A 298 -7.05 4.45 -4.98
CA ASN A 298 -7.65 3.15 -5.29
C ASN A 298 -6.84 1.96 -4.74
N ILE A 299 -5.51 2.00 -4.83
CA ILE A 299 -4.66 0.88 -4.38
C ILE A 299 -4.60 0.79 -2.85
N VAL A 300 -4.53 1.94 -2.15
CA VAL A 300 -4.59 2.00 -0.68
C VAL A 300 -5.95 1.52 -0.18
N LYS A 301 -7.04 2.02 -0.77
CA LYS A 301 -8.41 1.60 -0.44
C LYS A 301 -8.58 0.09 -0.62
N ALA A 302 -8.12 -0.46 -1.73
CA ALA A 302 -8.18 -1.91 -1.98
C ALA A 302 -7.45 -2.72 -0.91
N SER A 303 -6.29 -2.25 -0.41
CA SER A 303 -5.57 -2.91 0.68
C SER A 303 -6.37 -2.87 1.98
N GLN A 304 -6.82 -1.67 2.38
CA GLN A 304 -7.55 -1.43 3.63
C GLN A 304 -8.84 -2.25 3.71
N GLU A 305 -9.66 -2.23 2.65
CA GLU A 305 -10.91 -2.99 2.56
C GLU A 305 -10.70 -4.51 2.56
N ASN A 306 -9.47 -4.98 2.29
CA ASN A 306 -9.14 -6.40 2.21
C ASN A 306 -8.22 -6.86 3.34
N LYS A 307 -8.40 -6.30 4.54
CA LYS A 307 -7.64 -6.64 5.76
C LYS A 307 -6.13 -6.40 5.57
N ARG A 308 -5.79 -5.25 4.99
CA ARG A 308 -4.39 -4.85 4.70
C ARG A 308 -3.65 -5.90 3.85
N ALA A 309 -4.29 -6.33 2.76
CA ALA A 309 -3.67 -7.25 1.80
C ALA A 309 -2.50 -6.56 1.06
N ILE A 310 -1.54 -7.36 0.58
CA ILE A 310 -0.58 -6.92 -0.43
C ILE A 310 -1.32 -6.82 -1.77
N VAL A 311 -1.26 -5.65 -2.41
CA VAL A 311 -2.07 -5.34 -3.59
C VAL A 311 -1.19 -5.07 -4.79
N GLY A 312 -1.26 -5.95 -5.79
CA GLY A 312 -0.70 -5.68 -7.11
C GLY A 312 -1.62 -4.81 -7.96
N SER A 313 -1.04 -4.11 -8.92
CA SER A 313 -1.77 -3.35 -9.94
C SER A 313 -2.20 -4.26 -11.09
N LEU A 314 -3.29 -3.87 -11.77
CA LEU A 314 -3.57 -4.36 -13.11
C LEU A 314 -2.65 -3.62 -14.08
N ILE A 315 -1.73 -4.35 -14.72
CA ILE A 315 -0.70 -3.78 -15.59
C ILE A 315 -1.19 -3.86 -17.03
N LEU A 316 -1.30 -2.71 -17.66
CA LEU A 316 -1.78 -2.52 -19.03
C LEU A 316 -0.64 -2.05 -19.92
N ASP A 317 -0.73 -2.37 -21.20
CA ASP A 317 0.14 -1.77 -22.20
C ASP A 317 -0.15 -0.26 -22.29
N ALA A 318 0.91 0.54 -22.28
CA ALA A 318 0.81 1.97 -22.46
C ALA A 318 0.34 2.35 -23.88
N ASP A 319 0.70 1.53 -24.88
CA ASP A 319 0.33 1.74 -26.28
C ASP A 319 -1.06 1.16 -26.60
N ASP A 320 -1.48 0.10 -25.91
CA ASP A 320 -2.80 -0.52 -26.03
C ASP A 320 -3.43 -0.78 -24.64
N PRO A 321 -4.21 0.17 -24.10
CA PRO A 321 -4.86 0.04 -22.79
C PRO A 321 -5.85 -1.13 -22.65
N ASN A 322 -6.22 -1.82 -23.73
CA ASN A 322 -7.05 -3.03 -23.66
C ASN A 322 -6.21 -4.30 -23.48
N HIS A 323 -4.91 -4.23 -23.78
CA HIS A 323 -3.97 -5.33 -23.59
C HIS A 323 -3.48 -5.37 -22.13
N VAL A 324 -3.88 -6.42 -21.43
CA VAL A 324 -3.40 -6.71 -20.07
C VAL A 324 -2.05 -7.43 -20.16
N ILE A 325 -1.01 -6.81 -19.60
CA ILE A 325 0.34 -7.36 -19.51
C ILE A 325 0.47 -8.28 -18.29
N ASP A 326 -0.07 -7.85 -17.13
CA ASP A 326 0.06 -8.61 -15.89
C ASP A 326 -1.16 -8.34 -14.99
N ALA A 327 -1.62 -9.39 -14.32
CA ALA A 327 -2.74 -9.37 -13.37
C ALA A 327 -2.45 -10.28 -12.17
N GLY A 328 -1.17 -10.46 -11.83
CA GLY A 328 -0.66 -11.42 -10.87
C GLY A 328 -0.24 -12.73 -11.52
N VAL A 329 0.45 -13.55 -10.74
CA VAL A 329 1.14 -14.76 -11.22
C VAL A 329 0.73 -15.99 -10.42
N LYS A 330 0.63 -17.11 -11.12
CA LYS A 330 0.34 -18.43 -10.58
C LYS A 330 1.54 -19.35 -10.71
N ILE A 331 1.74 -20.21 -9.71
CA ILE A 331 2.83 -21.17 -9.67
C ILE A 331 2.28 -22.57 -9.45
N VAL A 332 2.52 -23.46 -10.42
CA VAL A 332 2.17 -24.88 -10.35
C VAL A 332 3.45 -25.66 -10.05
N TRP A 333 3.74 -25.83 -8.77
CA TRP A 333 4.97 -26.48 -8.29
C TRP A 333 5.12 -27.92 -8.79
N GLN A 334 4.02 -28.65 -8.96
CA GLN A 334 4.02 -30.03 -9.47
C GLN A 334 4.62 -30.12 -10.89
N LYS A 335 4.45 -29.07 -11.70
CA LYS A 335 4.86 -29.00 -13.10
C LYS A 335 6.07 -28.08 -13.34
N ASN A 336 6.64 -27.48 -12.29
CA ASN A 336 7.67 -26.44 -12.40
C ASN A 336 7.28 -25.33 -13.39
N LEU A 337 6.03 -24.86 -13.28
CA LEU A 337 5.42 -23.92 -14.22
C LEU A 337 5.01 -22.64 -13.49
N ILE A 338 5.43 -21.50 -14.04
CA ILE A 338 5.04 -20.16 -13.62
C ILE A 338 4.35 -19.53 -14.83
N TYR A 339 3.17 -18.96 -14.64
CA TYR A 339 2.44 -18.28 -15.71
C TYR A 339 1.70 -17.05 -15.18
N GLY A 340 1.56 -16.02 -16.03
CA GLY A 340 0.78 -14.85 -15.70
C GLY A 340 -0.71 -15.17 -15.74
N VAL A 341 -1.48 -14.63 -14.78
CA VAL A 341 -2.95 -14.77 -14.80
C VAL A 341 -3.54 -14.16 -16.09
N ALA A 342 -2.90 -13.09 -16.58
CA ALA A 342 -3.17 -12.47 -17.87
C ALA A 342 -3.10 -13.45 -19.06
N ASP A 343 -2.16 -14.39 -19.05
CA ASP A 343 -1.92 -15.31 -20.18
C ASP A 343 -3.06 -16.31 -20.38
N LYS A 344 -3.77 -16.68 -19.30
CA LYS A 344 -4.86 -17.67 -19.34
C LYS A 344 -6.21 -17.09 -19.74
N ILE A 345 -6.38 -15.79 -19.55
CA ILE A 345 -7.64 -15.09 -19.75
C ILE A 345 -7.36 -14.12 -20.89
N ALA A 346 -7.50 -14.64 -22.11
CA ALA A 346 -7.21 -14.01 -23.39
C ALA A 346 -7.23 -12.47 -23.32
N LYS A 347 -6.06 -11.81 -23.17
CA LYS A 347 -5.74 -10.37 -23.35
C LYS A 347 -6.88 -9.33 -23.22
N ASN A 348 -7.91 -9.56 -22.41
CA ASN A 348 -9.16 -8.79 -22.45
C ASN A 348 -9.33 -8.03 -21.15
N ALA A 349 -9.08 -6.72 -21.19
CA ALA A 349 -9.29 -5.83 -20.07
C ALA A 349 -10.73 -5.87 -19.52
N GLN A 350 -11.75 -6.15 -20.34
CA GLN A 350 -13.14 -6.19 -19.91
C GLN A 350 -13.39 -7.28 -18.87
N PHE A 351 -12.84 -8.48 -19.06
CA PHE A 351 -12.96 -9.58 -18.09
C PHE A 351 -12.51 -9.17 -16.68
N TYR A 352 -11.47 -8.34 -16.61
CA TYR A 352 -10.91 -7.85 -15.35
C TYR A 352 -11.67 -6.63 -14.81
N ARG A 353 -12.27 -5.80 -15.67
CA ARG A 353 -13.13 -4.68 -15.25
C ARG A 353 -14.33 -5.17 -14.45
N ASP A 354 -14.92 -6.30 -14.85
CA ASP A 354 -16.07 -6.89 -14.16
C ASP A 354 -15.68 -7.46 -12.78
N ARG A 355 -14.39 -7.79 -12.59
CA ARG A 355 -13.85 -8.31 -11.33
C ARG A 355 -13.14 -7.20 -10.57
N GLY A 356 -13.86 -6.51 -9.68
CA GLY A 356 -13.30 -5.44 -8.83
C GLY A 356 -11.93 -5.80 -8.19
N ILE A 357 -11.77 -7.04 -7.75
CA ILE A 357 -10.54 -7.58 -7.19
C ILE A 357 -10.29 -8.99 -7.74
N ILE A 358 -9.05 -9.27 -8.12
CA ILE A 358 -8.58 -10.60 -8.50
C ILE A 358 -7.91 -11.24 -7.28
N LYS A 359 -8.34 -12.45 -6.94
CA LYS A 359 -7.85 -13.23 -5.80
C LYS A 359 -7.09 -14.45 -6.30
N ASP A 360 -6.63 -15.26 -5.35
CA ASP A 360 -5.94 -16.52 -5.62
C ASP A 360 -4.66 -16.34 -6.45
N ILE A 361 -3.84 -15.38 -6.05
CA ILE A 361 -2.54 -15.09 -6.66
C ILE A 361 -1.44 -15.77 -5.84
N ASP A 362 -0.46 -16.40 -6.50
CA ASP A 362 0.68 -17.02 -5.81
C ASP A 362 1.83 -16.04 -5.60
N THR A 363 2.01 -15.12 -6.55
CA THR A 363 3.00 -14.06 -6.44
C THR A 363 2.64 -12.86 -7.31
N LEU A 364 3.26 -11.71 -7.02
CA LEU A 364 3.03 -10.43 -7.70
C LEU A 364 4.32 -9.91 -8.35
N PRO A 365 4.24 -9.08 -9.39
CA PRO A 365 5.40 -8.37 -9.92
C PRO A 365 5.81 -7.20 -9.00
N GLY A 366 7.08 -6.85 -9.00
CA GLY A 366 7.60 -5.69 -8.28
C GLY A 366 7.22 -4.32 -8.86
N LYS A 367 6.55 -4.29 -10.02
CA LYS A 367 6.16 -3.05 -10.74
C LYS A 367 4.71 -2.63 -10.47
N GLY A 368 4.51 -1.86 -9.41
CA GLY A 368 3.20 -1.37 -8.98
C GLY A 368 2.53 -2.29 -7.96
N THR A 369 3.26 -2.67 -6.91
CA THR A 369 2.70 -3.48 -5.81
C THR A 369 2.79 -2.72 -4.49
N LEU A 370 1.64 -2.53 -3.84
CA LEU A 370 1.50 -1.89 -2.54
C LEU A 370 1.65 -2.93 -1.42
N ILE A 371 2.55 -2.65 -0.49
CA ILE A 371 2.99 -3.56 0.55
C ILE A 371 2.81 -2.86 1.91
N PRO A 372 1.96 -3.38 2.81
CA PRO A 372 1.89 -2.88 4.18
C PRO A 372 3.25 -2.97 4.89
N VAL A 373 3.62 -1.93 5.65
CA VAL A 373 4.94 -1.85 6.33
C VAL A 373 5.19 -3.04 7.25
N GLU A 374 4.14 -3.54 7.92
CA GLU A 374 4.21 -4.72 8.80
C GLU A 374 4.64 -6.01 8.09
N VAL A 375 4.54 -6.08 6.75
CA VAL A 375 5.06 -7.20 5.97
C VAL A 375 6.58 -7.27 6.11
N PHE A 376 7.26 -6.13 5.96
CA PHE A 376 8.72 -6.05 6.07
C PHE A 376 9.20 -6.30 7.49
N GLU A 377 8.44 -5.85 8.51
CA GLU A 377 8.73 -6.16 9.91
C GLU A 377 8.68 -7.68 10.17
N LYS A 378 7.71 -8.38 9.56
CA LYS A 378 7.51 -9.81 9.79
C LYS A 378 8.48 -10.69 9.00
N ILE A 379 8.75 -10.38 7.73
CA ILE A 379 9.52 -11.27 6.86
C ILE A 379 10.89 -10.71 6.46
N GLY A 380 11.19 -9.44 6.74
CA GLY A 380 12.37 -8.76 6.20
C GLY A 380 12.22 -8.37 4.73
N ASN A 381 13.31 -7.94 4.09
CA ASN A 381 13.29 -7.34 2.76
C ASN A 381 13.54 -8.35 1.61
N PHE A 382 13.59 -7.90 0.35
CA PHE A 382 13.90 -8.74 -0.82
C PHE A 382 15.33 -9.32 -0.73
N ASN A 383 15.53 -10.53 -1.25
CA ASN A 383 16.80 -11.26 -1.11
C ASN A 383 17.83 -10.88 -2.20
N TYR A 384 18.30 -9.63 -2.21
CA TYR A 384 19.21 -9.12 -3.25
C TYR A 384 20.55 -9.88 -3.35
N ARG A 385 20.99 -10.57 -2.29
CA ARG A 385 22.26 -11.33 -2.28
C ARG A 385 22.18 -12.56 -3.17
N ARG A 386 21.03 -13.25 -3.19
CA ARG A 386 20.81 -14.44 -4.03
C ARG A 386 20.06 -14.14 -5.32
N LEU A 387 19.24 -13.08 -5.31
CA LEU A 387 18.37 -12.66 -6.41
C LEU A 387 18.55 -11.16 -6.67
N PRO A 388 19.66 -10.74 -7.31
CA PRO A 388 19.98 -9.33 -7.48
C PRO A 388 19.09 -8.60 -8.50
N HIS A 389 18.40 -9.31 -9.39
CA HIS A 389 17.57 -8.72 -10.43
C HIS A 389 16.23 -9.47 -10.59
N TYR A 390 16.10 -10.35 -11.59
CA TYR A 390 14.84 -11.06 -11.85
C TYR A 390 14.44 -12.02 -10.73
N ILE A 391 13.13 -12.34 -10.69
CA ILE A 391 12.47 -13.31 -9.79
C ILE A 391 12.56 -13.00 -8.28
N ALA A 392 13.25 -11.93 -7.89
CA ALA A 392 13.38 -11.48 -6.51
C ALA A 392 12.02 -11.04 -5.93
N ASP A 393 11.22 -10.35 -6.73
CA ASP A 393 9.83 -10.05 -6.42
C ASP A 393 9.02 -11.32 -6.18
N TYR A 394 9.18 -12.32 -7.05
CA TYR A 394 8.42 -13.56 -6.92
C TYR A 394 8.75 -14.32 -5.63
N GLU A 395 10.03 -14.38 -5.27
CA GLU A 395 10.47 -14.95 -3.99
C GLU A 395 9.81 -14.24 -2.81
N PHE A 396 9.88 -12.91 -2.79
CA PHE A 396 9.40 -12.10 -1.67
C PHE A 396 7.91 -12.29 -1.43
N PHE A 397 7.09 -12.25 -2.48
CA PHE A 397 5.64 -12.42 -2.34
C PHE A 397 5.24 -13.87 -2.06
N CYS A 398 5.96 -14.87 -2.59
CA CYS A 398 5.80 -16.27 -2.14
C CYS A 398 6.09 -16.42 -0.65
N ARG A 399 7.14 -15.75 -0.15
CA ARG A 399 7.51 -15.74 1.27
C ARG A 399 6.46 -15.01 2.11
N ALA A 400 5.92 -13.89 1.63
CA ALA A 400 4.81 -13.19 2.29
C ALA A 400 3.56 -14.07 2.39
N LYS A 401 3.16 -14.73 1.28
CA LYS A 401 2.01 -15.64 1.24
C LYS A 401 2.14 -16.80 2.24
N ARG A 402 3.33 -17.42 2.31
CA ARG A 402 3.64 -18.48 3.31
C ARG A 402 3.56 -17.99 4.75
N ASN A 403 3.75 -16.69 4.99
CA ASN A 403 3.64 -16.06 6.31
C ASN A 403 2.22 -15.51 6.60
N GLY A 404 1.22 -15.91 5.82
CA GLY A 404 -0.19 -15.61 6.05
C GLY A 404 -0.65 -14.28 5.47
N PHE A 405 0.19 -13.56 4.73
CA PHE A 405 -0.25 -12.35 4.05
C PHE A 405 -1.08 -12.69 2.82
N LYS A 406 -2.19 -11.97 2.64
CA LYS A 406 -3.07 -12.11 1.48
C LYS A 406 -2.52 -11.31 0.31
N LEU A 407 -2.47 -11.92 -0.87
CA LEU A 407 -2.10 -11.28 -2.12
C LEU A 407 -3.35 -11.13 -2.99
N ILE A 408 -3.57 -9.93 -3.51
CA ILE A 408 -4.68 -9.62 -4.44
C ILE A 408 -4.18 -8.68 -5.54
N VAL A 409 -4.96 -8.56 -6.61
CA VAL A 409 -4.78 -7.50 -7.62
C VAL A 409 -6.03 -6.64 -7.69
N SER A 410 -5.86 -5.32 -7.67
CA SER A 410 -6.96 -4.36 -7.79
C SER A 410 -7.14 -3.93 -9.24
N ASN A 411 -8.35 -4.08 -9.79
CA ASN A 411 -8.64 -3.67 -11.17
C ASN A 411 -8.77 -2.14 -11.33
N LYS A 412 -8.96 -1.42 -10.22
CA LYS A 412 -9.03 0.04 -10.15
C LYS A 412 -7.63 0.67 -10.05
N ALA A 413 -6.65 -0.09 -9.54
CA ALA A 413 -5.25 0.31 -9.52
C ALA A 413 -4.58 -0.06 -10.85
N ARG A 414 -4.74 0.80 -11.86
CA ARG A 414 -4.20 0.57 -13.22
C ARG A 414 -2.82 1.20 -13.37
N ASN A 415 -1.86 0.37 -13.79
CA ASN A 415 -0.49 0.77 -14.09
C ASN A 415 -0.23 0.59 -15.59
N TYR A 416 0.20 1.65 -16.28
CA TYR A 416 0.45 1.62 -17.72
C TYR A 416 1.95 1.50 -17.98
N ASN A 417 2.37 0.38 -18.59
CA ASN A 417 3.78 0.04 -18.76
C ASN A 417 4.20 0.09 -20.23
N PHE A 418 5.36 0.70 -20.50
CA PHE A 418 5.96 0.75 -21.85
C PHE A 418 6.70 -0.57 -22.16
N ALA A 419 5.94 -1.63 -22.44
CA ALA A 419 6.43 -3.02 -22.49
C ALA A 419 7.61 -3.25 -23.45
N LYS A 420 7.62 -2.58 -24.61
CA LYS A 420 8.69 -2.71 -25.63
C LYS A 420 10.07 -2.32 -25.10
N GLN A 421 10.13 -1.49 -24.05
CA GLN A 421 11.38 -1.04 -23.43
C GLN A 421 11.87 -1.94 -22.30
N THR A 422 11.08 -2.94 -21.86
CA THR A 422 11.43 -3.83 -20.73
C THR A 422 12.46 -4.92 -21.08
N GLY A 423 13.08 -4.86 -22.27
CA GLY A 423 14.21 -5.71 -22.65
C GLY A 423 13.85 -7.18 -22.88
N SER A 424 12.67 -7.47 -23.43
CA SER A 424 12.22 -8.82 -23.73
C SER A 424 12.16 -9.07 -25.23
N GLU A 425 13.31 -9.21 -25.87
CA GLU A 425 13.39 -9.89 -27.17
C GLU A 425 14.01 -11.26 -26.94
N HIS A 426 13.19 -12.31 -27.03
CA HIS A 426 13.70 -13.66 -27.15
C HIS A 426 13.62 -14.11 -28.61
N LEU A 427 14.79 -14.50 -29.10
CA LEU A 427 15.07 -15.27 -30.29
C LEU A 427 14.05 -16.41 -30.45
N VAL A 428 12.99 -16.17 -31.20
CA VAL A 428 12.13 -17.23 -31.75
C VAL A 428 12.48 -17.31 -33.23
N GLY A 429 13.12 -18.41 -33.64
CA GLY A 429 13.28 -18.75 -35.05
C GLY A 429 14.65 -18.48 -35.71
N ARG A 430 15.72 -18.19 -34.96
CA ARG A 430 17.10 -18.10 -35.49
C ARG A 430 18.05 -19.05 -34.78
N THR A 431 19.08 -19.55 -35.48
CA THR A 431 20.21 -20.27 -34.89
C THR A 431 20.97 -19.33 -33.96
N ALA A 432 20.75 -19.47 -32.65
CA ALA A 432 21.44 -18.67 -31.64
C ALA A 432 22.90 -19.14 -31.50
N SER A 433 23.83 -18.19 -31.45
CA SER A 433 25.24 -18.44 -31.19
C SER A 433 25.47 -18.94 -29.76
N TYR A 434 26.62 -19.60 -29.53
CA TYR A 434 27.06 -20.03 -28.19
C TYR A 434 27.01 -18.90 -27.15
N LYS A 435 27.45 -17.70 -27.55
CA LYS A 435 27.46 -16.51 -26.69
C LYS A 435 26.05 -16.06 -26.32
N GLU A 436 25.09 -16.13 -27.26
CA GLU A 436 23.70 -15.75 -27.01
C GLU A 436 23.01 -16.71 -26.03
N VAL A 437 23.19 -18.03 -26.20
CA VAL A 437 22.61 -18.99 -25.24
C VAL A 437 23.31 -18.92 -23.89
N PHE A 438 24.63 -18.71 -23.84
CA PHE A 438 25.32 -18.48 -22.58
C PHE A 438 24.77 -17.23 -21.86
N ASN A 439 24.60 -16.12 -22.58
CA ASN A 439 24.00 -14.90 -22.04
C ASN A 439 22.52 -15.10 -21.66
N LEU A 440 21.79 -15.96 -22.36
CA LEU A 440 20.42 -16.33 -22.02
C LEU A 440 20.35 -17.12 -20.71
N LEU A 441 21.30 -18.02 -20.45
CA LEU A 441 21.27 -18.87 -19.25
C LEU A 441 21.94 -18.24 -18.04
N PHE A 442 22.94 -17.38 -18.24
CA PHE A 442 23.77 -16.84 -17.16
C PHE A 442 23.81 -15.31 -17.10
N GLY A 443 23.32 -14.63 -18.13
CA GLY A 443 23.26 -13.18 -18.16
C GLY A 443 22.32 -12.63 -17.09
N ARG A 444 22.75 -11.56 -16.41
CA ARG A 444 21.98 -10.91 -15.34
C ARG A 444 20.66 -10.32 -15.84
N ARG A 445 20.63 -9.89 -17.10
CA ARG A 445 19.45 -9.35 -17.80
C ARG A 445 18.54 -10.42 -18.41
N SER A 446 18.82 -11.71 -18.18
CA SER A 446 17.97 -12.78 -18.70
C SER A 446 16.93 -13.24 -17.68
N LYS A 447 15.67 -13.35 -18.13
CA LYS A 447 14.58 -13.98 -17.38
C LYS A 447 14.76 -15.50 -17.25
N LEU A 448 15.56 -16.11 -18.12
CA LEU A 448 15.88 -17.54 -18.11
C LEU A 448 17.16 -17.85 -17.33
N ASN A 449 17.66 -16.89 -16.54
CA ASN A 449 18.87 -17.09 -15.76
C ASN A 449 18.71 -18.29 -14.81
N ILE A 450 19.50 -19.33 -15.03
CA ILE A 450 19.35 -20.59 -14.31
C ILE A 450 19.79 -20.49 -12.86
N ILE A 451 20.79 -19.65 -12.56
CA ILE A 451 21.30 -19.45 -11.21
C ILE A 451 20.21 -18.75 -10.39
N ASP A 452 19.63 -17.69 -10.92
CA ASP A 452 18.56 -16.94 -10.27
C ASP A 452 17.31 -17.83 -10.10
N TYR A 453 16.93 -18.62 -11.12
CA TYR A 453 15.82 -19.56 -11.02
C TYR A 453 16.06 -20.68 -10.00
N THR A 454 17.29 -21.22 -9.94
CA THR A 454 17.67 -22.24 -8.95
C THR A 454 17.62 -21.67 -7.53
N ASN A 455 18.12 -20.45 -7.33
CA ASN A 455 18.00 -19.73 -6.06
C ASN A 455 16.54 -19.52 -5.67
N PHE A 456 15.68 -19.12 -6.62
CA PHE A 456 14.24 -19.02 -6.37
C PHE A 456 13.63 -20.35 -5.92
N LEU A 457 13.94 -21.47 -6.58
CA LEU A 457 13.46 -22.78 -6.16
C LEU A 457 13.88 -23.11 -4.73
N LEU A 458 15.15 -22.90 -4.39
CA LEU A 458 15.69 -23.16 -3.05
C LEU A 458 15.03 -22.30 -1.97
N LEU A 459 14.57 -21.09 -2.31
CA LEU A 459 13.98 -20.14 -1.37
C LEU A 459 12.44 -20.29 -1.26
N ALA A 460 11.75 -20.53 -2.37
CA ALA A 460 10.30 -20.43 -2.48
C ALA A 460 9.59 -21.78 -2.66
N CYS A 461 10.24 -22.79 -3.24
CA CYS A 461 9.59 -24.05 -3.56
C CYS A 461 9.25 -24.86 -2.29
N PRO A 462 8.02 -25.39 -2.15
CA PRO A 462 7.71 -26.32 -1.07
C PRO A 462 8.61 -27.56 -1.11
N LYS A 463 9.06 -28.04 0.05
CA LYS A 463 10.02 -29.16 0.18
C LYS A 463 9.62 -30.38 -0.66
N LYS A 464 8.33 -30.73 -0.70
CA LYS A 464 7.78 -31.84 -1.49
C LYS A 464 8.11 -31.77 -2.99
N TYR A 465 8.24 -30.58 -3.56
CA TYR A 465 8.47 -30.37 -4.99
C TYR A 465 9.88 -29.93 -5.33
N LEU A 466 10.74 -29.68 -4.32
CA LEU A 466 12.06 -29.09 -4.52
C LEU A 466 12.98 -29.97 -5.37
N LEU A 467 13.23 -31.22 -4.97
CA LEU A 467 14.12 -32.13 -5.70
C LEU A 467 13.62 -32.41 -7.14
N PRO A 468 12.32 -32.71 -7.38
CA PRO A 468 11.80 -32.83 -8.73
C PRO A 468 12.00 -31.57 -9.58
N ASN A 469 11.82 -30.38 -8.99
CA ASN A 469 11.96 -29.12 -9.73
C ASN A 469 13.42 -28.75 -10.00
N LEU A 470 14.34 -29.06 -9.09
CA LEU A 470 15.78 -28.93 -9.34
C LEU A 470 16.21 -29.86 -10.49
N ASN A 471 15.75 -31.12 -10.48
CA ASN A 471 16.02 -32.05 -11.58
C ASN A 471 15.44 -31.56 -12.92
N ARG A 472 14.21 -31.03 -12.93
CA ARG A 472 13.61 -30.44 -14.16
C ARG A 472 14.37 -29.22 -14.65
N THR A 473 14.85 -28.37 -13.75
CA THR A 473 15.68 -27.21 -14.11
C THR A 473 17.01 -27.66 -14.71
N LEU A 474 17.64 -28.70 -14.15
CA LEU A 474 18.83 -29.32 -14.73
C LEU A 474 18.55 -29.94 -16.10
N GLN A 475 17.41 -30.62 -16.29
CA GLN A 475 17.03 -31.16 -17.60
C GLN A 475 16.82 -30.05 -18.64
N ARG A 476 16.18 -28.93 -18.27
CA ARG A 476 16.03 -27.75 -19.13
C ARG A 476 17.40 -27.17 -19.50
N PHE A 477 18.31 -27.06 -18.53
CA PHE A 477 19.69 -26.62 -18.74
C PHE A 477 20.40 -27.50 -19.78
N MET A 478 20.37 -28.81 -19.56
CA MET A 478 20.96 -29.76 -20.48
C MET A 478 20.33 -29.59 -21.87
N ALA A 479 19.01 -29.43 -21.99
CA ALA A 479 18.37 -29.23 -23.29
C ALA A 479 18.89 -27.97 -24.03
N TYR A 480 19.07 -26.84 -23.34
CA TYR A 480 19.68 -25.65 -23.95
C TYR A 480 21.16 -25.86 -24.30
N PHE A 481 21.91 -26.59 -23.47
CA PHE A 481 23.29 -26.96 -23.78
C PHE A 481 23.39 -27.93 -24.97
N TRP A 482 22.42 -28.83 -25.13
CA TRP A 482 22.31 -29.71 -26.30
C TRP A 482 21.91 -28.95 -27.56
N MET A 483 21.13 -27.86 -27.45
CA MET A 483 20.88 -26.94 -28.57
C MET A 483 22.15 -26.20 -29.03
N LEU A 484 23.14 -26.07 -28.15
CA LEU A 484 24.46 -25.53 -28.48
C LEU A 484 25.37 -26.54 -29.16
N TYR A 485 25.11 -27.84 -29.06
CA TYR A 485 25.95 -28.85 -29.68
C TYR A 485 25.59 -29.00 -31.17
N PRO A 486 26.47 -28.64 -32.12
CA PRO A 486 26.20 -28.86 -33.53
C PRO A 486 26.11 -30.37 -33.76
N LEU A 487 24.93 -30.80 -34.20
CA LEU A 487 24.65 -32.18 -34.62
C LEU A 487 25.59 -32.70 -35.71
N HIS A 488 26.44 -31.85 -36.31
CA HIS A 488 27.47 -32.24 -37.27
C HIS A 488 28.58 -33.13 -36.69
N TYR A 489 28.89 -33.08 -35.38
CA TYR A 489 29.94 -33.91 -34.78
C TYR A 489 29.43 -35.20 -34.12
N LEU A 490 28.11 -35.41 -34.10
CA LEU A 490 27.51 -36.61 -33.50
C LEU A 490 27.99 -37.92 -34.14
N PRO A 491 28.12 -38.03 -35.49
CA PRO A 491 28.62 -39.25 -36.13
C PRO A 491 30.07 -39.57 -35.75
N GLU A 492 30.93 -38.55 -35.71
CA GLU A 492 32.36 -38.70 -35.43
C GLU A 492 32.62 -39.08 -33.96
N TYR A 493 31.84 -38.52 -33.03
CA TYR A 493 31.90 -38.90 -31.63
C TYR A 493 31.27 -40.26 -31.35
N ILE A 494 30.17 -40.63 -32.00
CA ILE A 494 29.60 -42.00 -31.88
C ILE A 494 30.61 -43.03 -32.40
N TYR A 495 31.33 -42.71 -33.48
CA TYR A 495 32.41 -43.54 -34.02
C TYR A 495 33.59 -43.65 -33.03
N LYS A 496 34.08 -42.53 -32.49
CA LYS A 496 35.15 -42.53 -31.46
C LYS A 496 34.73 -43.23 -30.16
N PHE A 497 33.47 -43.08 -29.74
CA PHE A 497 32.90 -43.80 -28.60
C PHE A 497 32.83 -45.31 -28.88
N ARG A 498 32.35 -45.75 -30.05
CA ARG A 498 32.32 -47.16 -30.44
C ARG A 498 33.73 -47.77 -30.46
N LEU A 499 34.72 -47.05 -31.00
CA LEU A 499 36.13 -47.46 -31.00
C LEU A 499 36.71 -47.60 -29.59
N PHE A 500 36.38 -46.68 -28.68
CA PHE A 500 36.80 -46.75 -27.28
C PHE A 500 36.21 -47.96 -26.56
N PHE A 501 34.91 -48.23 -26.72
CA PHE A 501 34.25 -49.40 -26.11
C PHE A 501 34.66 -50.73 -26.74
N HIS A 502 34.95 -50.75 -28.05
CA HIS A 502 35.50 -51.92 -28.73
C HIS A 502 36.91 -52.27 -28.23
N LYS A 503 37.77 -51.26 -27.99
CA LYS A 503 39.12 -51.46 -27.44
C LYS A 503 39.17 -51.81 -25.95
N THR A 504 38.13 -51.46 -25.18
CA THR A 504 38.11 -51.67 -23.71
C THR A 504 37.26 -52.86 -23.26
N GLY A 505 36.53 -53.52 -24.17
CA GLY A 505 35.74 -54.73 -23.86
C GLY A 505 34.49 -54.48 -22.98
N ILE A 506 34.16 -53.23 -22.68
CA ILE A 506 33.03 -52.87 -21.80
C ILE A 506 31.72 -52.96 -22.60
N LYS A 507 30.85 -53.92 -22.26
CA LYS A 507 29.50 -54.05 -22.84
C LYS A 507 28.53 -53.07 -22.19
N ILE A 508 28.09 -52.04 -22.93
CA ILE A 508 26.99 -51.15 -22.52
C ILE A 508 25.64 -51.72 -23.01
N ARG A 509 24.60 -51.68 -22.16
CA ARG A 509 23.22 -52.07 -22.53
C ARG A 509 22.65 -51.15 -23.61
N GLN A 510 22.08 -51.74 -24.67
CA GLN A 510 21.55 -51.09 -25.88
C GLN A 510 20.48 -50.00 -25.66
N SER A 511 19.87 -49.91 -24.48
CA SER A 511 18.75 -49.00 -24.18
C SER A 511 19.15 -47.52 -24.16
N SER A 512 20.41 -47.17 -23.93
CA SER A 512 20.88 -45.78 -23.92
C SER A 512 21.08 -45.19 -25.34
N TYR A 513 21.42 -46.03 -26.32
CA TYR A 513 21.67 -45.62 -27.71
C TYR A 513 20.37 -45.30 -28.47
N LEU A 514 19.32 -46.07 -28.22
CA LEU A 514 18.06 -45.96 -28.96
C LEU A 514 17.27 -44.69 -28.64
N VAL A 515 17.41 -44.15 -27.43
CA VAL A 515 16.77 -42.88 -27.04
C VAL A 515 17.39 -41.70 -27.80
N ILE A 516 18.72 -41.71 -27.94
CA ILE A 516 19.48 -40.66 -28.63
C ILE A 516 19.20 -40.69 -30.14
N ILE A 517 19.17 -41.89 -30.74
CA ILE A 517 18.88 -42.07 -32.17
C ILE A 517 17.41 -41.73 -32.49
N ARG A 518 16.46 -42.10 -31.63
CA ARG A 518 15.03 -41.72 -31.81
C ARG A 518 14.82 -40.22 -31.75
N LEU A 519 15.49 -39.52 -30.84
CA LEU A 519 15.41 -38.06 -30.74
C LEU A 519 16.05 -37.36 -31.94
N TRP A 520 17.11 -37.93 -32.51
CA TRP A 520 17.75 -37.43 -33.73
C TRP A 520 16.89 -37.63 -34.98
N LEU A 521 16.36 -38.85 -35.20
CA LEU A 521 15.54 -39.17 -36.37
C LEU A 521 14.18 -38.45 -36.38
N HIS A 522 13.59 -38.23 -35.20
CA HIS A 522 12.35 -37.46 -35.11
C HIS A 522 12.51 -36.00 -35.55
N ARG A 523 13.71 -35.42 -35.39
CA ARG A 523 14.00 -34.02 -35.69
C ARG A 523 14.42 -33.77 -37.14
N THR A 524 14.98 -34.77 -37.81
CA THR A 524 15.43 -34.68 -39.21
C THR A 524 14.40 -35.15 -40.24
N LYS A 525 13.25 -35.68 -39.80
CA LYS A 525 12.20 -36.32 -40.65
C LYS A 525 12.72 -37.49 -41.51
N ILE A 526 13.88 -38.06 -41.17
CA ILE A 526 14.43 -39.23 -41.87
C ILE A 526 13.74 -40.48 -41.31
N LYS A 527 13.15 -41.32 -42.17
CA LYS A 527 12.56 -42.60 -41.77
C LYS A 527 13.68 -43.56 -41.35
N LEU A 528 13.48 -44.27 -40.23
CA LEU A 528 14.45 -45.21 -39.64
C LEU A 528 14.99 -46.24 -40.67
N GLU A 529 14.16 -46.63 -41.64
CA GLU A 529 14.48 -47.56 -42.73
C GLU A 529 15.55 -47.04 -43.71
N GLN A 530 15.61 -45.72 -43.98
CA GLN A 530 16.63 -45.14 -44.87
C GLN A 530 18.02 -45.09 -44.24
N TYR A 531 18.11 -45.09 -42.89
CA TYR A 531 19.39 -45.09 -42.20
C TYR A 531 20.00 -46.50 -42.10
N LEU A 532 19.17 -47.54 -41.99
CA LEU A 532 19.61 -48.92 -41.90
C LEU A 532 20.03 -49.54 -43.25
N LEU A 533 19.70 -48.90 -44.37
CA LEU A 533 20.14 -49.34 -45.71
C LEU A 533 21.51 -48.76 -46.12
N ASN A 534 22.03 -47.77 -45.39
CA ASN A 534 23.33 -47.10 -45.67
C ASN A 534 24.40 -47.37 -44.59
N VAL A 535 24.18 -48.36 -43.72
CA VAL A 535 25.11 -48.87 -42.70
C VAL A 535 25.21 -50.37 -42.90
#